data_AF-A0A951IU73-F1
#
_entry.id   AF-A0A951IU73-F1
#
_cell.length_a   1.000
_cell.length_b   1.000
_cell.length_c   1.000
_cell.angle_alpha   90.00
_cell.angle_beta   90.00
_cell.angle_gamma   90.00
#
_symmetry.space_group_name_H-M   'P 1'
#
loop_
_entity.id
_entity.type
_entity.pdbx_description
1 polymer ?
#
loop_
_entity_poly.entity_id
_entity_poly.type
_entity_poly.pdbx_seq_one_letter_code
_entity_poly.pdbx_strand_id
1 'polypeptide(L)'
;MKTARLSLIALALTTASAGMAFAADASAPKTRDQVRAELMEAQRNGTLIADGQTGATFRDLNPGRYSAMPATSMKTRAEVQAELRDAWARGELVADGQTGATYRDLNPGRYSAQTMAMQPVQPRVNMSTQVGQLQGDTTLQLR
;
A
#
# COMPACT_ATOMS: atom_id res chain seq x y z
N MET A 1 17.70 -70.36 6.15
CA MET A 1 16.81 -69.69 7.12
C MET A 1 16.80 -68.20 6.81
N LYS A 2 15.63 -67.64 6.46
CA LYS A 2 15.42 -66.21 6.21
C LYS A 2 14.98 -65.55 7.52
N THR A 3 15.62 -64.46 7.94
CA THR A 3 14.97 -63.30 8.59
C THR A 3 15.95 -62.18 8.93
N ALA A 4 15.75 -61.00 8.33
CA ALA A 4 15.85 -59.65 8.90
C ALA A 4 15.61 -58.68 7.72
N ARG A 5 14.38 -58.37 7.31
CA ARG A 5 13.45 -57.37 7.86
C ARG A 5 14.12 -56.01 8.16
N LEU A 6 13.57 -54.98 7.49
CA LEU A 6 13.48 -53.58 7.90
C LEU A 6 14.65 -52.65 7.49
N SER A 7 14.55 -52.08 6.29
CA SER A 7 14.78 -50.63 6.17
C SER A 7 13.91 -50.08 5.06
N LEU A 8 12.72 -49.69 5.50
CA LEU A 8 11.79 -48.79 4.83
C LEU A 8 12.39 -47.38 4.83
N ILE A 9 12.19 -46.66 3.73
CA ILE A 9 12.15 -45.19 3.65
C ILE A 9 13.53 -44.51 3.64
N ALA A 10 14.14 -44.47 2.45
CA ALA A 10 14.99 -43.34 2.06
C ALA A 10 14.51 -42.80 0.70
N LEU A 11 13.19 -42.62 0.58
CA LEU A 11 12.58 -41.86 -0.51
C LEU A 11 12.15 -40.51 0.06
N ALA A 12 13.10 -39.59 0.24
CA ALA A 12 12.80 -38.17 0.45
C ALA A 12 13.08 -37.44 -0.87
N LEU A 13 12.11 -37.60 -1.75
CA LEU A 13 11.98 -36.89 -3.01
C LEU A 13 11.69 -35.40 -2.72
N THR A 14 12.16 -34.54 -3.64
CA THR A 14 11.62 -33.22 -4.00
C THR A 14 12.20 -31.97 -3.31
N THR A 15 13.12 -31.33 -4.04
CA THR A 15 13.33 -29.89 -4.12
C THR A 15 12.01 -29.15 -4.39
N ALA A 16 11.63 -28.20 -3.52
CA ALA A 16 10.88 -26.97 -3.80
C ALA A 16 10.42 -26.41 -2.44
N SER A 17 10.93 -25.27 -1.99
CA SER A 17 10.30 -24.01 -2.38
C SER A 17 11.29 -22.85 -2.28
N ALA A 18 11.62 -22.28 -3.45
CA ALA A 18 11.93 -20.87 -3.55
C ALA A 18 10.63 -20.09 -3.28
N GLY A 19 10.70 -19.04 -2.45
CA GLY A 19 9.60 -18.09 -2.28
C GLY A 19 9.00 -18.03 -0.88
N MET A 20 9.80 -17.83 0.18
CA MET A 20 9.28 -17.13 1.37
C MET A 20 9.25 -15.64 1.02
N ALA A 21 8.17 -15.21 0.37
CA ALA A 21 7.85 -13.80 0.27
C ALA A 21 7.50 -13.31 1.68
N PHE A 22 8.48 -12.76 2.40
CA PHE A 22 8.19 -12.02 3.61
C PHE A 22 7.42 -10.76 3.21
N ALA A 23 6.10 -10.79 3.42
CA ALA A 23 5.35 -9.56 3.66
C ALA A 23 6.04 -8.85 4.83
N ALA A 24 6.62 -7.68 4.56
CA ALA A 24 7.25 -6.87 5.59
C ALA A 24 6.17 -6.42 6.56
N ASP A 25 6.04 -7.10 7.69
CA ASP A 25 5.29 -6.61 8.83
C ASP A 25 5.98 -5.30 9.28
N ALA A 26 5.32 -4.17 9.07
CA ALA A 26 5.87 -2.85 9.39
C ALA A 26 6.10 -2.66 10.91
N SER A 27 5.58 -3.57 11.74
CA SER A 27 5.72 -3.60 13.20
C SER A 27 6.77 -4.60 13.70
N ALA A 28 7.37 -5.41 12.82
CA ALA A 28 8.47 -6.30 13.18
C ALA A 28 9.76 -5.50 13.44
N PRO A 29 10.55 -5.84 14.46
CA PRO A 29 11.81 -5.16 14.71
C PRO A 29 12.75 -5.33 13.51
N LYS A 30 13.16 -4.20 12.92
CA LYS A 30 14.08 -4.18 11.77
C LYS A 30 15.38 -4.89 12.13
N THR A 31 15.88 -5.74 11.24
CA THR A 31 17.20 -6.34 11.38
C THR A 31 18.29 -5.28 11.14
N ARG A 32 19.49 -5.47 11.70
CA ARG A 32 20.60 -4.51 11.47
C ARG A 32 20.95 -4.34 10.00
N ASP A 33 20.82 -5.41 9.21
CA ASP A 33 21.08 -5.35 7.77
C ASP A 33 20.01 -4.53 7.03
N GLN A 34 18.74 -4.62 7.44
CA GLN A 34 17.68 -3.75 6.92
C GLN A 34 17.93 -2.28 7.27
N VAL A 35 18.34 -2.00 8.51
CA VAL A 35 18.67 -0.62 8.93
C VAL A 35 19.84 -0.06 8.13
N ARG A 36 20.87 -0.86 7.84
CA ARG A 36 22.01 -0.45 6.99
C ARG A 36 21.57 -0.17 5.56
N ALA A 37 20.71 -1.01 5.00
CA ALA A 37 20.17 -0.81 3.66
C ALA A 37 19.37 0.49 3.56
N GLU A 38 18.49 0.75 4.54
CA GLU A 38 17.70 1.98 4.63
C GLU A 38 18.57 3.23 4.81
N LEU A 39 19.62 3.15 5.63
CA LEU A 39 20.55 4.27 5.83
C LEU A 39 21.30 4.60 4.53
N MET A 40 21.78 3.57 3.81
CA MET A 40 22.42 3.75 2.51
C MET A 40 21.46 4.35 1.48
N GLU A 41 20.20 3.90 1.48
CA GLU A 41 19.15 4.47 0.63
C GLU A 41 18.86 5.93 0.96
N ALA A 42 18.70 6.27 2.25
CA ALA A 42 18.47 7.63 2.71
C ALA A 42 19.65 8.55 2.38
N GLN A 43 20.88 8.04 2.45
CA GLN A 43 22.08 8.78 2.05
C GLN A 43 22.12 9.01 0.53
N ARG A 44 21.84 7.97 -0.27
CA ARG A 44 21.79 8.06 -1.74
C ARG A 44 20.70 9.03 -2.20
N ASN A 45 19.57 9.03 -1.52
CA ASN A 45 18.45 9.92 -1.82
C ASN A 45 18.62 11.29 -1.16
N GLY A 46 19.54 11.48 -0.22
CA GLY A 46 19.71 12.75 0.47
C GLY A 46 18.53 13.11 1.39
N THR A 47 17.74 12.13 1.83
CA THR A 47 16.59 12.32 2.73
C THR A 47 16.99 12.36 4.21
N LEU A 48 18.28 12.20 4.51
CA LEU A 48 18.82 12.41 5.85
C LEU A 48 18.67 13.89 6.24
N ILE A 49 18.33 14.12 7.50
CA ILE A 49 18.26 15.47 8.08
C ILE A 49 19.68 16.03 8.15
N ALA A 50 19.87 17.18 7.51
CA ALA A 50 21.12 17.93 7.52
C ALA A 50 21.12 19.00 8.61
N ASP A 51 19.96 19.59 8.91
CA ASP A 51 19.80 20.60 9.95
C ASP A 51 18.69 20.22 10.93
N GLY A 52 19.07 20.02 12.19
CA GLY A 52 18.16 19.56 13.24
C GLY A 52 17.19 20.63 13.76
N GLN A 53 17.36 21.91 13.41
CA GLN A 53 16.49 22.99 13.85
C GLN A 53 15.34 23.24 12.86
N THR A 54 15.65 23.17 11.57
CA THR A 54 14.69 23.39 10.48
C THR A 54 14.09 22.09 9.96
N GLY A 55 14.73 20.95 10.22
CA GLY A 55 14.37 19.66 9.63
C GLY A 55 14.76 19.54 8.15
N ALA A 56 15.55 20.47 7.62
CA ALA A 56 15.98 20.44 6.23
C ALA A 56 16.85 19.19 5.95
N THR A 57 16.57 18.52 4.84
CA THR A 57 17.33 17.36 4.38
C THR A 57 18.56 17.80 3.55
N PHE A 58 19.53 16.91 3.37
CA PHE A 58 20.69 17.21 2.50
C PHE A 58 20.27 17.53 1.07
N ARG A 59 19.19 16.92 0.59
CA ARG A 59 18.59 17.23 -0.71
C ARG A 59 18.02 18.63 -0.78
N ASP A 60 17.37 19.10 0.28
CA ASP A 60 16.79 20.45 0.31
C ASP A 60 17.89 21.52 0.22
N LEU A 61 19.03 21.27 0.87
CA LEU A 61 20.17 22.18 0.85
C LEU A 61 21.00 22.09 -0.44
N ASN A 62 21.08 20.91 -1.07
CA ASN A 62 21.90 20.67 -2.26
C ASN A 62 21.18 19.80 -3.29
N PRO A 63 20.11 20.31 -3.94
CA PRO A 63 19.27 19.49 -4.82
C PRO A 63 20.03 18.96 -6.04
N GLY A 64 21.02 19.70 -6.55
CA GLY A 64 21.84 19.28 -7.70
C GLY A 64 22.77 18.08 -7.45
N ARG A 65 22.92 17.64 -6.20
CA ARG A 65 23.75 16.47 -5.82
C ARG A 65 22.97 15.16 -5.78
N TYR A 66 21.64 15.20 -5.89
CA TYR A 66 20.78 14.04 -5.73
C TYR A 66 19.92 13.83 -6.98
N SER A 67 19.71 12.56 -7.34
CA SER A 67 18.80 12.23 -8.44
C SER A 67 17.36 12.56 -8.05
N ALA A 68 16.56 12.98 -9.04
CA ALA A 68 15.12 13.16 -8.86
C ALA A 68 14.52 11.87 -8.29
N MET A 69 13.78 12.00 -7.19
CA MET A 69 13.06 10.83 -6.65
C MET A 69 12.00 10.41 -7.67
N PRO A 70 11.76 9.09 -7.82
CA PRO A 70 10.55 8.65 -8.48
C PRO A 70 9.39 9.28 -7.73
N ALA A 71 8.52 10.00 -8.44
CA ALA A 71 7.30 10.51 -7.85
C ALA A 71 6.52 9.29 -7.35
N THR A 72 6.50 9.07 -6.03
CA THR A 72 5.49 8.24 -5.39
C THR A 72 4.17 8.77 -5.91
N SER A 73 3.29 7.90 -6.40
CA SER A 73 2.01 8.26 -7.02
C SER A 73 1.15 9.06 -6.04
N MET A 74 1.43 10.34 -5.90
CA MET A 74 0.66 11.31 -5.17
C MET A 74 -0.47 11.74 -6.08
N LYS A 75 -1.66 11.97 -5.51
CA LYS A 75 -2.81 12.53 -6.24
C LYS A 75 -2.32 13.75 -7.02
N THR A 76 -2.62 13.77 -8.30
CA THR A 76 -2.38 14.94 -9.13
C THR A 76 -3.15 16.13 -8.57
N ARG A 77 -2.66 17.34 -8.83
CA ARG A 77 -3.36 18.56 -8.42
C ARG A 77 -4.81 18.60 -8.94
N ALA A 78 -5.06 18.04 -10.14
CA ALA A 78 -6.39 17.94 -10.71
C ALA A 78 -7.31 17.01 -9.88
N GLU A 79 -6.81 15.85 -9.45
CA GLU A 79 -7.55 14.93 -8.59
C GLU A 79 -7.87 15.54 -7.23
N VAL A 80 -6.91 16.26 -6.63
CA VAL A 80 -7.13 16.98 -5.35
C VAL A 80 -8.21 18.06 -5.50
N GLN A 81 -8.22 18.80 -6.61
CA GLN A 81 -9.25 19.82 -6.86
C GLN A 81 -10.63 19.21 -7.10
N ALA A 82 -10.70 18.06 -7.77
CA ALA A 82 -11.94 17.32 -7.97
C ALA A 82 -12.51 16.86 -6.61
N GLU A 83 -11.69 16.24 -5.78
CA GLU A 83 -12.07 15.78 -4.44
C GLU A 83 -12.52 16.93 -3.53
N LEU A 84 -11.82 18.08 -3.56
CA LEU A 84 -12.22 19.25 -2.79
C LEU A 84 -13.59 19.78 -3.22
N ARG A 85 -13.86 19.81 -4.52
CA ARG A 85 -15.17 20.22 -5.07
C ARG A 85 -16.27 19.25 -4.66
N ASP A 86 -15.99 17.95 -4.72
CA ASP A 86 -16.94 16.91 -4.33
C ASP A 86 -17.24 16.96 -2.83
N ALA A 87 -16.22 17.21 -1.99
CA ALA A 87 -16.40 17.42 -0.55
C ALA A 87 -17.21 18.69 -0.26
N TRP A 88 -16.99 19.77 -1.00
CA TRP A 88 -17.79 21.00 -0.90
C TRP A 88 -19.26 20.74 -1.29
N ALA A 89 -19.51 20.10 -2.43
CA ALA A 89 -20.86 19.80 -2.90
C ALA A 89 -21.64 18.88 -1.94
N ARG A 90 -20.94 18.02 -1.21
CA ARG A 90 -21.51 17.13 -0.20
C ARG A 90 -21.59 17.77 1.20
N GLY A 91 -21.04 18.96 1.39
CA GLY A 91 -21.00 19.65 2.67
C GLY A 91 -20.12 18.95 3.71
N GLU A 92 -19.14 18.13 3.30
CA GLU A 92 -18.29 17.34 4.21
C GLU A 92 -17.05 18.10 4.70
N LEU A 93 -16.83 19.30 4.18
CA LEU A 93 -15.77 20.16 4.69
C LEU A 93 -16.12 20.64 6.09
N VAL A 94 -15.11 20.66 6.95
CA VAL A 94 -15.21 21.17 8.33
C VAL A 94 -15.50 22.67 8.25
N ALA A 95 -16.59 23.08 8.87
CA ALA A 95 -17.02 24.47 8.95
C ALA A 95 -16.62 25.11 10.29
N ASP A 96 -16.48 24.31 11.35
CA ASP A 96 -16.07 24.77 12.67
C ASP A 96 -14.88 23.96 13.20
N GLY A 97 -13.75 24.63 13.41
CA GLY A 97 -12.50 23.98 13.83
C GLY A 97 -12.46 23.55 15.30
N GLN A 98 -13.40 24.00 16.13
CA GLN A 98 -13.44 23.67 17.56
C GLN A 98 -14.26 22.42 17.85
N THR A 99 -15.38 22.26 17.15
CA THR A 99 -16.32 21.13 17.28
C THR A 99 -16.10 20.05 16.23
N GLY A 100 -15.44 20.39 15.11
CA GLY A 100 -15.30 19.51 13.95
C GLY A 100 -16.58 19.40 13.12
N ALA A 101 -17.59 20.23 13.37
CA ALA A 101 -18.85 20.20 12.63
C ALA A 101 -18.62 20.53 11.15
N THR A 102 -19.26 19.76 10.27
CA THR A 102 -19.21 19.96 8.82
C THR A 102 -20.29 20.94 8.34
N TYR A 103 -20.16 21.46 7.12
CA TYR A 103 -21.20 22.31 6.53
C TYR A 103 -22.56 21.60 6.42
N ARG A 104 -22.57 20.27 6.28
CA ARG A 104 -23.79 19.45 6.31
C ARG A 104 -24.43 19.45 7.69
N ASP A 105 -23.64 19.34 8.75
CA ASP A 105 -24.15 19.31 10.13
C ASP A 105 -24.78 20.65 10.51
N LEU A 106 -24.16 21.76 10.09
CA LEU A 106 -24.65 23.11 10.38
C LEU A 106 -25.79 23.54 9.46
N ASN A 107 -25.88 23.00 8.25
CA ASN A 107 -26.92 23.38 7.28
C ASN A 107 -27.44 22.21 6.45
N PRO A 108 -28.15 21.25 7.07
CA PRO A 108 -28.57 20.01 6.41
C PRO A 108 -29.50 20.27 5.23
N GLY A 109 -30.33 21.32 5.28
CA GLY A 109 -31.25 21.69 4.19
C GLY A 109 -30.57 22.06 2.87
N ARG A 110 -29.28 22.43 2.89
CA ARG A 110 -28.51 22.76 1.67
C ARG A 110 -27.82 21.54 1.04
N TYR A 111 -27.69 20.43 1.76
CA TYR A 111 -26.89 19.27 1.34
C TYR A 111 -27.68 17.93 1.36
N SER A 112 -28.92 17.93 1.84
CA SER A 112 -29.78 16.75 1.97
C SER A 112 -30.23 16.14 0.63
N ALA A 113 -30.45 16.97 -0.41
CA ALA A 113 -30.84 16.49 -1.74
C ALA A 113 -29.73 15.70 -2.47
N GLN A 114 -28.45 15.96 -2.13
CA GLN A 114 -27.30 15.33 -2.76
C GLN A 114 -26.96 13.96 -2.15
N THR A 115 -27.28 13.76 -0.86
CA THR A 115 -26.85 12.58 -0.08
C THR A 115 -27.63 11.31 -0.45
N MET A 116 -28.85 11.44 -0.98
CA MET A 116 -29.68 10.28 -1.34
C MET A 116 -29.32 9.64 -2.69
N ALA A 117 -28.44 10.26 -3.49
CA ALA A 117 -28.17 9.85 -4.87
C ALA A 117 -26.96 8.92 -5.06
N MET A 118 -26.11 8.67 -4.06
CA MET A 118 -24.94 7.79 -4.29
C MET A 118 -24.44 7.03 -3.05
N GLN A 119 -24.46 5.70 -3.23
CA GLN A 119 -23.85 4.59 -2.49
C GLN A 119 -22.48 4.93 -1.86
N PRO A 120 -22.10 4.34 -0.71
CA PRO A 120 -20.78 4.49 -0.10
C PRO A 120 -19.64 4.31 -1.11
N VAL A 121 -18.64 5.20 -1.01
CA VAL A 121 -17.34 5.07 -1.67
C VAL A 121 -16.79 3.68 -1.38
N GLN A 122 -16.84 2.81 -2.38
CA GLN A 122 -16.27 1.48 -2.25
C GLN A 122 -14.77 1.63 -2.03
N PRO A 123 -14.17 0.90 -1.08
CA PRO A 123 -12.72 0.80 -1.02
C PRO A 123 -12.25 0.30 -2.39
N ARG A 124 -11.33 1.02 -3.04
CA ARG A 124 -10.65 0.53 -4.24
C ARG A 124 -9.91 -0.75 -3.85
N VAL A 125 -10.58 -1.88 -3.94
CA VAL A 125 -9.94 -3.18 -4.01
C VAL A 125 -9.11 -3.16 -5.28
N ASN A 126 -7.79 -3.07 -5.13
CA ASN A 126 -6.85 -3.24 -6.22
C ASN A 126 -7.11 -4.61 -6.86
N MET A 127 -7.83 -4.64 -7.99
CA MET A 127 -7.95 -5.81 -8.86
C MET A 127 -6.61 -6.05 -9.55
N SER A 128 -5.65 -6.59 -8.80
CA SER A 128 -4.42 -7.13 -9.36
C SER A 128 -4.08 -8.49 -8.77
N THR A 129 -5.12 -9.30 -8.49
CA THR A 129 -5.01 -10.74 -8.28
C THR A 129 -6.12 -11.47 -9.03
N GLN A 130 -6.17 -11.27 -10.34
CA GLN A 130 -6.89 -12.18 -11.23
C GLN A 130 -5.99 -12.50 -12.43
N VAL A 131 -4.92 -13.23 -12.14
CA VAL A 131 -4.18 -14.00 -13.15
C VAL A 131 -3.98 -15.40 -12.58
N GLY A 132 -4.59 -16.40 -13.20
CA GLY A 132 -4.29 -17.81 -12.93
C GLY A 132 -5.38 -18.65 -12.27
N GLN A 133 -6.63 -18.60 -12.74
CA GLN A 133 -7.62 -19.66 -12.49
C GLN A 133 -8.38 -19.96 -13.79
N LEU A 134 -7.65 -20.27 -14.87
CA LEU A 134 -8.20 -20.86 -16.10
C LEU A 134 -7.16 -21.78 -16.72
N GLN A 135 -6.88 -22.93 -16.09
CA GLN A 135 -6.36 -24.09 -16.81
C GLN A 135 -6.63 -25.35 -15.99
N GLY A 136 -7.56 -26.19 -16.45
CA GLY A 136 -7.69 -27.55 -15.92
C GLY A 136 -9.10 -28.03 -15.64
N ASP A 137 -10.13 -27.58 -16.36
CA ASP A 137 -11.38 -28.35 -16.43
C ASP A 137 -11.67 -28.69 -17.89
N THR A 138 -11.04 -29.78 -18.35
CA THR A 138 -11.36 -30.42 -19.62
C THR A 138 -11.20 -31.93 -19.46
N THR A 139 -12.08 -32.52 -18.66
CA THR A 139 -12.48 -33.91 -18.89
C THR A 139 -13.95 -33.91 -19.28
N LEU A 140 -14.12 -33.78 -20.59
CA LEU A 140 -15.34 -34.08 -21.34
C LEU A 140 -15.89 -35.43 -20.90
N GLN A 141 -17.08 -35.38 -20.29
CA GLN A 141 -18.13 -36.38 -20.45
C GLN A 141 -18.28 -36.70 -21.95
N LEU A 142 -17.91 -37.90 -22.38
CA LEU A 142 -18.52 -38.54 -23.54
C LEU A 142 -18.25 -40.05 -23.55
N ARG A 143 -19.35 -40.81 -23.37
CA ARG A 143 -19.57 -42.24 -23.64
C ARG A 143 -19.39 -43.23 -22.50
#